data_AF-A0A5S3QJ54-F1
#
_entry.id   AF-A0A5S3QJ54-F1
#
_cell.length_a   1.000
_cell.length_b   1.000
_cell.length_c   1.000
_cell.angle_alpha   90.00
_cell.angle_beta   90.00
_cell.angle_gamma   90.00
#
_symmetry.space_group_name_H-M   'P 1'
#
loop_
_entity.id
_entity.type
_entity.pdbx_description
1 polymer ?
#
loop_
_entity_poly.entity_id
_entity_poly.type
_entity_poly.pdbx_seq_one_letter_code
_entity_poly.pdbx_strand_id
1 'polypeptide(L)'
;MGNQTKIYDLAPEEIDESIILKIIFDEVEKREFVITPLSVMGITGFPISEHKEILGNKQKIEKIKKILSDLSTKGILEKRKSKQDFRGIKEIGYNLVKFK
;
A
#
# COMPACT_ATOMS: atom_id res chain seq x y z
N MET A 1 7.18 15.24 -15.87
CA MET A 1 6.24 14.35 -15.16
C MET A 1 6.87 12.97 -15.11
N GLY A 2 7.45 12.60 -13.96
CA GLY A 2 8.13 11.30 -13.85
C GLY A 2 7.12 10.17 -13.96
N ASN A 3 7.39 9.18 -14.81
CA ASN A 3 6.64 7.92 -14.85
C ASN A 3 6.64 7.32 -13.44
N GLN A 4 5.57 7.47 -12.68
CA GLN A 4 5.37 6.69 -11.48
C GLN A 4 5.18 5.24 -11.93
N THR A 5 6.12 4.37 -11.56
CA THR A 5 6.00 2.94 -11.80
C THR A 5 4.66 2.48 -11.24
N LYS A 6 3.79 1.99 -12.12
CA LYS A 6 2.49 1.53 -11.69
C LYS A 6 2.65 0.15 -11.09
N ILE A 7 2.45 0.01 -9.78
CA ILE A 7 2.58 -1.27 -9.07
C ILE A 7 1.76 -2.37 -9.75
N TYR A 8 0.63 -2.02 -10.35
CA TYR A 8 -0.23 -2.99 -11.02
C TYR A 8 0.32 -3.49 -12.37
N ASP A 9 1.25 -2.77 -13.01
CA ASP A 9 1.92 -3.22 -14.24
C ASP A 9 3.10 -4.17 -13.94
N LEU A 10 3.56 -4.20 -12.69
CA LEU A 10 4.64 -5.09 -12.24
C LEU A 10 4.15 -6.50 -11.98
N ALA A 11 5.03 -7.48 -12.18
CA ALA A 11 4.85 -8.83 -11.68
C ALA A 11 4.96 -8.84 -10.13
N PRO A 12 4.30 -9.76 -9.41
CA PRO A 12 4.37 -9.84 -7.95
C PRO A 12 5.80 -9.94 -7.39
N GLU A 13 6.72 -10.54 -8.14
CA GLU A 13 8.13 -10.75 -7.76
C GLU A 13 8.93 -9.45 -7.83
N GLU A 14 8.54 -8.54 -8.71
CA GLU A 14 9.18 -7.22 -8.91
C GLU A 14 8.73 -6.20 -7.86
N ILE A 15 7.67 -6.50 -7.11
CA ILE A 15 7.21 -5.63 -6.02
C ILE A 15 8.09 -5.88 -4.79
N ASP A 16 8.98 -4.94 -4.49
CA ASP A 16 9.86 -4.99 -3.32
C ASP A 16 9.62 -3.85 -2.32
N GLU A 17 10.29 -3.93 -1.17
CA GLU A 17 10.19 -2.96 -0.08
C GLU A 17 10.55 -1.53 -0.51
N SER A 18 11.54 -1.37 -1.39
CA SER A 18 12.03 -0.05 -1.81
C SER A 18 10.98 0.70 -2.63
N ILE A 19 10.25 -0.02 -3.49
CA ILE A 19 9.16 0.52 -4.29
C ILE A 19 8.00 0.97 -3.38
N ILE A 20 7.61 0.12 -2.43
CA ILE A 20 6.51 0.43 -1.49
C ILE A 20 6.86 1.63 -0.62
N LEU A 21 8.09 1.68 -0.08
CA LEU A 21 8.54 2.82 0.72
C LEU A 21 8.55 4.11 -0.07
N LYS A 22 9.05 4.10 -1.31
CA LYS A 22 9.05 5.28 -2.18
C LYS A 22 7.64 5.82 -2.38
N ILE A 23 6.67 4.95 -2.67
CA ILE A 23 5.27 5.36 -2.86
C ILE A 23 4.67 5.94 -1.59
N ILE A 24 4.94 5.33 -0.44
CA ILE A 24 4.47 5.83 0.86
C ILE A 24 5.06 7.22 1.13
N PHE A 25 6.38 7.41 0.97
CA PHE A 25 7.02 8.69 1.24
C PHE A 25 6.58 9.78 0.26
N ASP A 26 6.55 9.49 -1.05
CA ASP A 26 6.08 10.42 -2.08
C ASP A 26 4.63 10.89 -1.84
N GLU A 27 3.81 10.05 -1.21
CA GLU A 27 2.41 10.38 -0.90
C GLU A 27 2.28 11.12 0.44
N VAL A 28 3.01 10.70 1.48
CA VAL A 28 3.00 11.37 2.79
C VAL A 28 3.48 12.82 2.69
N GLU A 29 4.44 13.12 1.79
CA GLU A 29 4.87 14.50 1.51
C GLU A 29 3.74 15.39 0.98
N LYS A 30 2.74 14.80 0.33
CA LYS A 30 1.61 15.53 -0.27
C LYS A 30 0.41 15.62 0.67
N ARG A 31 0.13 14.54 1.40
CA ARG A 31 -1.00 14.46 2.32
C ARG A 31 -0.84 13.35 3.34
N GLU A 32 -1.46 13.53 4.51
CA GLU A 32 -1.65 12.42 5.44
C GLU A 32 -2.66 11.42 4.86
N PHE A 33 -2.33 10.14 4.91
CA PHE A 33 -3.22 9.07 4.47
C PHE A 33 -3.03 7.80 5.30
N VAL A 34 -4.01 6.90 5.23
CA VAL A 34 -3.93 5.60 5.90
C VAL A 34 -3.30 4.60 4.95
N ILE A 35 -2.19 4.00 5.37
CA ILE A 35 -1.47 3.03 4.54
C ILE A 35 -2.15 1.67 4.69
N THR A 36 -2.73 1.19 3.61
CA THR A 36 -3.22 -0.19 3.41
C THR A 36 -2.72 -0.73 2.07
N PRO A 37 -2.74 -2.06 1.85
CA PRO A 37 -2.41 -2.62 0.55
C PRO A 37 -3.20 -1.99 -0.60
N LEU A 38 -4.51 -1.81 -0.46
CA LEU A 38 -5.33 -1.16 -1.50
C LEU A 38 -5.00 0.33 -1.66
N SER A 39 -4.72 1.07 -0.59
CA SER A 39 -4.33 2.48 -0.71
C SER A 39 -3.02 2.65 -1.50
N VAL A 40 -2.04 1.76 -1.27
CA VAL A 40 -0.75 1.76 -1.97
C VAL A 40 -0.94 1.49 -3.45
N MET A 41 -1.79 0.52 -3.79
CA MET A 41 -2.18 0.30 -5.19
C MET A 41 -2.92 1.50 -5.78
N GLY A 42 -3.87 2.08 -5.03
CA GLY A 42 -4.67 3.22 -5.46
C GLY A 42 -3.84 4.46 -5.77
N ILE A 43 -2.77 4.74 -5.01
CA ILE A 43 -1.84 5.85 -5.28
C ILE A 43 -1.21 5.72 -6.68
N THR A 44 -0.97 4.50 -7.14
CA THR A 44 -0.41 4.23 -8.48
C THR A 44 -1.45 4.27 -9.61
N GLY A 45 -2.70 4.64 -9.31
CA GLY A 45 -3.80 4.73 -10.27
C GLY A 45 -4.60 3.44 -10.43
N PHE A 46 -4.46 2.47 -9.52
CA PHE A 46 -5.25 1.24 -9.55
C PHE A 46 -6.73 1.52 -9.22
N PRO A 47 -7.69 0.98 -9.99
CA PRO A 47 -9.11 1.18 -9.75
C PRO A 47 -9.62 0.35 -8.56
N ILE A 48 -9.33 0.81 -7.32
CA ILE A 48 -9.78 0.17 -6.06
C ILE A 48 -11.30 0.05 -5.92
N SER A 49 -12.07 0.73 -6.77
CA SER A 49 -13.52 0.65 -6.84
C SER A 49 -14.04 -0.62 -7.50
N GLU A 50 -13.20 -1.34 -8.25
CA GLU A 50 -13.59 -2.47 -9.09
C GLU A 50 -13.21 -3.80 -8.45
N HIS A 51 -14.21 -4.53 -7.95
CA HIS A 51 -13.97 -5.78 -7.23
C HIS A 51 -13.29 -6.85 -8.10
N LYS A 52 -13.58 -6.88 -9.40
CA LYS A 52 -12.92 -7.79 -10.36
C LYS A 52 -11.42 -7.53 -10.44
N GLU A 53 -11.02 -6.27 -10.49
CA GLU A 53 -9.61 -5.86 -10.54
C GLU A 53 -8.87 -6.29 -9.27
N ILE A 54 -9.49 -6.10 -8.10
CA ILE A 54 -8.95 -6.52 -6.81
C ILE A 54 -8.73 -8.03 -6.78
N LEU A 55 -9.72 -8.81 -7.23
CA LEU A 55 -9.61 -10.26 -7.29
C LEU A 55 -8.51 -10.72 -8.26
N GLY A 56 -8.40 -10.09 -9.43
CA GLY A 56 -7.37 -10.37 -10.43
C GLY A 56 -5.94 -10.08 -9.95
N ASN A 57 -5.77 -9.19 -8.96
CA ASN A 57 -4.48 -8.77 -8.44
C ASN A 57 -4.20 -9.26 -7.00
N LYS A 58 -4.93 -10.28 -6.52
CA LYS A 58 -4.82 -10.81 -5.15
C LYS A 58 -3.39 -11.15 -4.72
N GLN A 59 -2.58 -11.70 -5.63
CA GLN A 59 -1.17 -12.05 -5.32
C GLN A 59 -0.33 -10.80 -5.01
N LYS A 60 -0.52 -9.71 -5.77
CA LYS A 60 0.17 -8.43 -5.53
C LYS A 60 -0.29 -7.82 -4.21
N ILE A 61 -1.59 -7.88 -3.91
CA ILE A 61 -2.14 -7.41 -2.64
C ILE A 61 -1.51 -8.14 -1.45
N GLU A 62 -1.42 -9.48 -1.51
CA GLU A 62 -0.78 -10.26 -0.44
C GLU A 62 0.73 -9.97 -0.32
N LYS A 63 1.42 -9.74 -1.44
CA LYS A 63 2.82 -9.31 -1.45
C LYS A 63 3.01 -7.96 -0.75
N ILE A 64 2.20 -6.96 -1.11
CA ILE A 64 2.23 -5.63 -0.48
C ILE A 64 1.91 -5.75 1.01
N LYS A 65 0.89 -6.53 1.38
CA LYS A 65 0.52 -6.78 2.77
C LYS A 65 1.65 -7.39 3.59
N LYS A 66 2.41 -8.33 3.01
CA LYS A 66 3.61 -8.89 3.66
C LYS A 66 4.65 -7.79 3.89
N ILE A 67 4.97 -6.99 2.87
CA ILE A 67 5.92 -5.89 2.96
C ILE A 67 5.50 -4.87 4.04
N LEU A 68 4.23 -4.47 4.07
CA LEU A 68 3.73 -3.55 5.10
C LEU A 68 3.83 -4.14 6.52
N SER A 69 3.61 -5.44 6.66
CA SER A 69 3.82 -6.12 7.94
C SER A 69 5.29 -6.14 8.34
N ASP A 70 6.20 -6.40 7.40
CA ASP A 70 7.65 -6.40 7.64
C ASP A 70 8.16 -5.01 8.02
N LEU A 71 7.70 -3.97 7.32
CA LEU A 71 7.97 -2.56 7.66
C LEU A 71 7.45 -2.18 9.04
N SER A 72 6.32 -2.76 9.45
CA SER A 72 5.80 -2.55 10.81
C SER A 72 6.67 -3.22 11.86
N THR A 73 7.13 -4.45 11.62
CA THR A 73 8.10 -5.12 12.49
C THR A 73 9.42 -4.34 12.61
N LYS A 74 9.84 -3.66 11.54
CA LYS A 74 11.02 -2.77 11.52
C LYS A 74 10.81 -1.43 12.23
N GLY A 75 9.60 -1.14 12.73
CA GLY A 75 9.28 0.12 13.39
C GLY A 75 9.11 1.31 12.45
N ILE A 76 9.04 1.08 11.13
CA ILE A 76 8.79 2.14 10.14
C ILE A 76 7.29 2.47 10.08
N LEU A 77 6.45 1.45 10.25
CA LEU A 77 4.99 1.57 10.24
C LEU A 77 4.38 1.16 11.57
N GLU A 78 3.39 1.93 12.03
CA GLU A 78 2.60 1.59 13.21
C GLU A 78 1.23 1.03 12.78
N LYS A 79 0.91 -0.18 13.25
CA LYS A 79 -0.41 -0.79 13.03
C LYS A 79 -1.50 0.01 13.78
N ARG A 80 -2.54 0.39 13.06
CA ARG A 80 -3.75 0.95 13.68
C ARG A 80 -4.53 -0.14 14.42
N LYS A 81 -5.16 0.25 15.53
CA LYS A 81 -6.05 -0.64 16.30
C LYS A 81 -7.29 -1.07 15.51
N SER A 82 -7.84 -0.16 14.71
CA SER A 82 -9.04 -0.41 13.91
C SER A 82 -8.69 -0.74 12.46
N LYS A 83 -9.28 -1.83 11.95
CA LYS A 83 -9.24 -2.16 10.51
C LYS A 83 -9.89 -1.05 9.70
N GLN A 84 -9.37 -0.80 8.51
CA GLN A 84 -9.92 0.14 7.54
C GLN A 84 -10.85 -0.60 6.60
N ASP A 85 -12.02 -0.03 6.34
CA ASP A 85 -12.98 -0.58 5.39
C ASP A 85 -12.85 0.13 4.04
N PHE A 86 -12.49 -0.64 3.02
CA PHE A 86 -12.46 -0.19 1.63
C PHE A 86 -13.57 -0.89 0.88
N ARG A 87 -14.76 -0.27 0.84
CA ARG A 87 -15.93 -0.76 0.09
C ARG A 87 -16.30 -2.22 0.44
N GLY A 88 -16.26 -2.57 1.72
CA GLY A 88 -16.55 -3.91 2.23
C GLY A 88 -15.32 -4.81 2.41
N ILE A 89 -14.12 -4.36 2.03
CA ILE A 89 -12.87 -5.07 2.28
C ILE A 89 -12.18 -4.48 3.51
N LYS A 90 -12.08 -5.28 4.57
CA LYS A 90 -11.43 -4.87 5.82
C LYS A 90 -9.94 -5.16 5.80
N GLU A 91 -9.11 -4.12 5.79
CA GLU A 91 -7.65 -4.20 5.79
C GLU A 91 -7.05 -3.70 7.10
N ILE A 92 -5.84 -4.17 7.42
CA ILE A 92 -5.05 -3.56 8.49
C ILE A 92 -4.54 -2.21 7.97
N GLY A 93 -4.86 -1.14 8.70
CA GLY A 93 -4.33 0.18 8.45
C GLY A 93 -3.02 0.41 9.17
N TYR A 94 -2.13 1.17 8.55
CA TYR A 94 -0.86 1.58 9.12
C TYR A 94 -0.72 3.11 9.06
N ASN A 95 0.02 3.65 10.02
CA ASN A 95 0.54 5.01 9.98
C ASN A 95 2.05 4.95 9.73
N LEU A 96 2.58 5.93 9.00
CA LEU A 96 4.03 6.15 8.97
C LEU A 96 4.47 6.65 10.34
N VAL A 97 5.49 6.02 10.92
CA VAL A 97 6.12 6.54 12.13
C VAL A 97 6.92 7.77 11.74
N LYS A 98 6.41 8.96 12.07
CA LYS A 98 7.17 10.21 11.88
C LYS A 98 8.33 10.19 12.89
N PHE A 99 9.56 10.14 12.39
CA PHE A 99 10.73 10.44 13.21
C PHE A 99 10.61 11.90 13.65
N LYS A 100 10.56 12.13 14.97
CA LYS A 100 10.65 13.45 15.58
C LYS A 100 12.11 13.86 15.71
#